data_AF-A0AAJ7JAA1-F1
#
_entry.id   AF-A0AAJ7JAA1-F1
#
_cell.length_a   1.000
_cell.length_b   1.000
_cell.length_c   1.000
_cell.angle_alpha   90.00
_cell.angle_beta   90.00
_cell.angle_gamma   90.00
#
_symmetry.space_group_name_H-M   'P 1'
#
loop_
_entity.id
_entity.type
_entity.pdbx_description
1 polymer ?
#
loop_
_entity_poly.entity_id
_entity_poly.type
_entity_poly.pdbx_seq_one_letter_code
_entity_poly.pdbx_strand_id
1 'polypeptide(L)'
;MLRPIKAIVRQKQNLILIRSLSTKRVTREMRNSSAVRSSSPNVPGLTDKCVKVPNTPVGPGAAKDKEYKNPEYFCYNIDSFGEAEVELAKYRLPAPSNKKPYPK
;
A
#
# COMPACT_ATOMS: atom_id res chain seq x y z
N MET A 1 31.72 -45.12 23.11
CA MET A 1 31.71 -44.33 24.35
C MET A 1 32.33 -42.97 24.08
N LEU A 2 31.74 -41.92 24.70
CA LEU A 2 32.25 -40.56 24.94
C LEU A 2 32.35 -39.55 23.77
N ARG A 3 31.50 -38.51 23.83
CA ARG A 3 31.59 -37.25 23.07
C ARG A 3 32.40 -36.23 23.89
N PRO A 4 33.20 -35.33 23.26
CA PRO A 4 33.64 -34.10 23.92
C PRO A 4 33.11 -32.81 23.25
N ILE A 5 32.14 -32.22 23.98
CA ILE A 5 31.91 -30.82 24.38
C ILE A 5 32.50 -29.64 23.56
N LYS A 6 31.58 -28.96 22.85
CA LYS A 6 31.27 -27.50 22.78
C LYS A 6 32.42 -26.48 22.71
N ALA A 7 32.59 -25.87 21.52
CA ALA A 7 33.06 -24.49 21.42
C ALA A 7 31.86 -23.53 21.56
N ILE A 8 31.82 -22.79 22.67
CA ILE A 8 30.86 -21.72 22.93
C ILE A 8 31.21 -20.54 22.02
N VAL A 9 30.45 -20.34 20.96
CA VAL A 9 30.50 -19.09 20.19
C VAL A 9 29.89 -18.00 21.07
N ARG A 10 30.75 -17.09 21.51
CA ARG A 10 30.41 -15.93 22.33
C ARG A 10 29.57 -14.97 21.50
N GLN A 11 28.25 -15.11 21.59
CA GLN A 11 27.29 -14.22 20.95
C GLN A 11 27.40 -12.84 21.63
N LYS A 12 28.09 -11.89 20.98
CA LYS A 12 28.08 -10.49 21.40
C LYS A 12 26.66 -9.97 21.19
N GLN A 13 25.94 -9.79 22.29
CA GLN A 13 24.63 -9.15 22.29
C GLN A 13 24.84 -7.67 21.95
N ASN A 14 24.58 -7.29 20.71
CA ASN A 14 24.36 -5.88 20.36
C ASN A 14 22.97 -5.51 20.89
N LEU A 15 22.91 -4.92 22.08
CA LEU A 15 21.69 -4.34 22.63
C LEU A 15 21.29 -3.15 21.76
N ILE A 16 20.29 -3.35 20.89
CA ILE A 16 19.66 -2.27 20.16
C ILE A 16 18.78 -1.50 21.15
N LEU A 17 19.14 -0.26 21.42
CA LEU A 17 18.39 0.65 22.27
C LEU A 17 17.09 1.05 21.53
N ILE A 18 15.97 0.46 21.94
CA ILE A 18 14.64 0.80 21.40
C ILE A 18 14.30 2.22 21.88
N ARG A 19 14.39 3.21 20.98
CA ARG A 19 13.88 4.57 21.25
C ARG A 19 12.37 4.49 21.41
N SER A 20 11.85 4.78 22.59
CA SER A 20 10.42 4.96 22.82
C SER A 20 9.94 6.24 22.14
N LEU A 21 9.01 6.10 21.19
CA LEU A 21 8.32 7.24 20.58
C LEU A 21 7.22 7.72 21.53
N SER A 22 7.53 8.74 22.34
CA SER A 22 6.52 9.48 23.10
C SER A 22 5.77 10.41 22.14
N THR A 23 4.51 10.08 21.83
CA THR A 23 3.63 10.97 21.07
C THR A 23 3.10 12.05 22.01
N LYS A 24 3.70 13.25 21.96
CA LYS A 24 3.06 14.46 22.49
C LYS A 24 1.83 14.75 21.62
N ARG A 25 0.63 14.65 22.20
CA ARG A 25 -0.62 15.09 21.55
C ARG A 25 -0.56 16.61 21.37
N VAL A 26 -0.40 17.07 20.13
CA VAL A 26 -0.65 18.45 19.76
C VAL A 26 -2.15 18.57 19.50
N THR A 27 -2.86 19.28 20.37
CA THR A 27 -4.22 19.75 20.09
C THR A 27 -4.13 20.80 18.99
N ARG A 28 -4.50 20.43 17.76
CA ARG A 28 -4.58 21.36 16.65
C ARG A 28 -6.01 21.89 16.59
N GLU A 29 -6.15 23.17 16.89
CA GLU A 29 -7.38 23.95 16.75
C GLU A 29 -7.98 23.82 15.35
N MET A 30 -9.32 23.82 15.30
CA MET A 30 -10.10 23.78 14.07
C MET A 30 -9.76 24.98 13.18
N ARG A 31 -9.17 24.71 12.02
CA ARG A 31 -9.15 25.66 10.91
C ARG A 31 -10.22 25.26 9.92
N ASN A 32 -11.33 26.01 9.92
CA ASN A 32 -12.25 26.05 8.79
C ASN A 32 -11.45 26.48 7.56
N SER A 33 -11.13 25.51 6.72
CA SER A 33 -10.62 25.74 5.37
C SER A 33 -11.61 25.08 4.41
N SER A 34 -12.31 25.96 3.73
CA SER A 34 -13.20 25.71 2.61
C SER A 34 -12.60 24.75 1.58
N ALA A 35 -13.44 23.81 1.12
CA ALA A 35 -13.27 23.01 -0.09
C ALA A 35 -11.90 22.33 -0.25
N VAL A 36 -11.66 21.29 0.55
CA VAL A 36 -10.67 20.25 0.20
C VAL A 36 -11.20 19.53 -1.03
N ARG A 37 -10.81 19.99 -2.21
CA ARG A 37 -10.91 19.20 -3.44
C ARG A 37 -10.05 17.97 -3.19
N SER A 38 -10.66 16.83 -2.89
CA SER A 38 -9.99 15.54 -2.82
C SER A 38 -9.61 15.09 -4.23
N SER A 39 -8.77 15.87 -4.93
CA SER A 39 -8.08 15.34 -6.09
C SER A 39 -7.07 14.34 -5.55
N SER A 40 -7.32 13.06 -5.81
CA SER A 40 -6.32 11.99 -5.69
C SER A 40 -4.97 12.54 -6.16
N PRO A 41 -3.86 12.28 -5.45
CA PRO A 41 -2.55 12.70 -5.94
C PRO A 41 -2.42 12.24 -7.40
N ASN A 42 -1.88 13.09 -8.27
CA ASN A 42 -1.63 12.74 -9.67
C ASN A 42 -0.54 11.67 -9.70
N VAL A 43 -0.93 10.41 -9.48
CA VAL A 43 -0.06 9.25 -9.46
C VAL A 43 0.11 8.79 -10.90
N PRO A 44 1.35 8.76 -11.43
CA PRO A 44 1.60 8.18 -12.74
C PRO A 44 1.10 6.73 -12.79
N GLY A 45 0.15 6.43 -13.68
CA GLY A 45 -0.46 5.09 -13.78
C GLY A 45 -1.66 4.86 -12.86
N LEU A 46 -2.34 5.92 -12.42
CA LEU A 46 -3.70 5.84 -11.89
C LEU A 46 -4.61 6.64 -12.83
N THR A 47 -5.17 5.98 -13.85
CA THR A 47 -6.15 6.64 -14.72
C THR A 47 -7.58 6.40 -14.28
N ASP A 48 -8.49 7.25 -14.76
CA ASP A 48 -9.94 7.12 -14.54
C ASP A 48 -10.53 5.81 -15.10
N LYS A 49 -9.76 5.03 -15.88
CA LYS A 49 -10.17 3.71 -16.37
C LYS A 49 -10.17 2.65 -15.27
N CYS A 50 -9.16 2.66 -14.39
CA CYS A 50 -9.07 1.72 -13.28
C CYS A 50 -10.11 2.03 -12.20
N VAL A 51 -10.12 3.27 -11.72
CA VAL A 51 -10.98 3.69 -10.60
C VAL A 51 -11.36 5.15 -10.78
N LYS A 52 -12.66 5.41 -10.87
CA LYS A 52 -13.20 6.77 -10.89
C LYS A 52 -13.76 7.12 -9.51
N VAL A 53 -13.01 7.91 -8.75
CA VAL A 53 -13.42 8.33 -7.40
C VAL A 53 -14.25 9.61 -7.51
N PRO A 54 -15.56 9.59 -7.19
CA PRO A 54 -16.35 10.80 -7.17
C PRO A 54 -16.04 11.63 -5.91
N ASN A 55 -16.18 12.95 -6.00
CA ASN A 55 -16.07 13.85 -4.83
C ASN A 55 -17.31 13.80 -3.92
N THR A 56 -18.27 12.94 -4.23
CA THR A 56 -19.49 12.73 -3.44
C THR A 56 -19.36 11.48 -2.56
N PRO A 57 -20.07 11.41 -1.43
CA PRO A 57 -20.13 10.18 -0.64
C PRO A 57 -20.58 9.00 -1.50
N VAL A 58 -19.88 7.88 -1.39
CA VAL A 58 -20.11 6.67 -2.21
C VAL A 58 -21.04 5.66 -1.53
N GLY A 59 -21.53 6.01 -0.33
CA GLY A 59 -22.47 5.20 0.44
C GLY A 59 -22.70 5.76 1.86
N PRO A 60 -23.59 5.13 2.64
CA PRO A 60 -23.81 5.47 4.04
C PRO A 60 -22.50 5.27 4.81
N GLY A 61 -21.99 6.33 5.44
CA GLY A 61 -20.71 6.23 6.18
C GLY A 61 -19.45 6.23 5.31
N ALA A 62 -19.55 6.09 3.98
CA ALA A 62 -18.41 5.96 3.07
C ALA A 62 -18.06 7.33 2.45
N ALA A 63 -17.30 8.12 3.19
CA ALA A 63 -16.71 9.38 2.73
C ALA A 63 -15.35 9.58 3.42
N LYS A 64 -14.46 10.38 2.81
CA LYS A 64 -13.09 10.60 3.32
C LYS A 64 -13.03 11.17 4.74
N ASP A 65 -14.05 11.95 5.11
CA ASP A 65 -14.13 12.60 6.42
C ASP A 65 -14.77 11.71 7.50
N LYS A 66 -15.22 10.51 7.15
CA LYS A 66 -15.92 9.60 8.06
C LYS A 66 -14.98 8.54 8.67
N GLU A 67 -15.55 7.62 9.44
CA GLU A 67 -14.84 6.56 10.15
C GLU A 67 -14.13 5.60 9.18
N TYR A 68 -14.83 5.16 8.12
CA TYR A 68 -14.29 4.24 7.13
C TYR A 68 -13.29 4.94 6.20
N LYS A 69 -12.03 4.51 6.23
CA LYS A 69 -10.90 5.23 5.58
C LYS A 69 -10.70 4.92 4.10
N ASN A 70 -11.33 3.89 3.56
CA ASN A 70 -11.15 3.46 2.17
C ASN A 70 -12.46 3.48 1.34
N PRO A 71 -13.14 4.62 1.19
CA PRO A 71 -14.36 4.70 0.40
C PRO A 71 -14.16 4.29 -1.07
N GLU A 72 -12.97 4.41 -1.64
CA GLU A 72 -12.68 4.07 -3.03
C GLU A 72 -12.97 2.62 -3.40
N TYR A 73 -12.93 1.72 -2.42
CA TYR A 73 -13.28 0.31 -2.62
C TYR A 73 -14.69 0.14 -3.25
N PHE A 74 -15.62 1.04 -2.94
CA PHE A 74 -16.98 1.01 -3.48
C PHE A 74 -17.09 1.52 -4.93
N CYS A 75 -16.01 2.08 -5.49
CA CYS A 75 -15.99 2.64 -6.84
C CYS A 75 -15.38 1.68 -7.88
N TYR A 76 -15.08 0.44 -7.49
CA TYR A 76 -14.55 -0.56 -8.42
C TYR A 76 -15.65 -1.08 -9.35
N ASN A 77 -15.28 -1.24 -10.62
CA ASN A 77 -16.06 -1.88 -11.65
C ASN A 77 -15.53 -3.29 -11.90
N ILE A 78 -16.27 -4.09 -12.67
CA ILE A 78 -15.89 -5.47 -13.02
C ILE A 78 -14.52 -5.49 -13.72
N ASP A 79 -14.24 -4.49 -14.55
CA ASP A 79 -13.01 -4.40 -15.35
C ASP A 79 -11.85 -3.69 -14.63
N SER A 80 -12.07 -3.15 -13.42
CA SER A 80 -11.05 -2.36 -12.70
C SER A 80 -9.74 -3.12 -12.51
N PHE A 81 -9.83 -4.44 -12.29
CA PHE A 81 -8.66 -5.29 -12.15
C PHE A 81 -7.90 -5.45 -13.48
N GLY A 82 -8.61 -5.69 -14.58
CA GLY A 82 -8.01 -5.85 -15.91
C GLY A 82 -7.34 -4.57 -16.40
N GLU A 83 -8.00 -3.42 -16.22
CA GLU A 83 -7.41 -2.12 -16.55
C GLU A 83 -6.13 -1.85 -15.74
N ALA A 84 -6.12 -2.22 -14.45
CA ALA A 84 -4.92 -2.09 -13.62
C ALA A 84 -3.77 -2.98 -14.13
N GLU A 85 -4.06 -4.18 -14.62
CA GLU A 85 -3.02 -5.03 -15.22
C GLU A 85 -2.43 -4.42 -16.49
N VAL A 86 -3.27 -3.83 -17.35
CA VAL A 86 -2.84 -3.15 -18.58
C VAL A 86 -1.95 -1.94 -18.25
N GLU A 87 -2.34 -1.12 -17.28
CA GLU A 87 -1.54 0.04 -16.86
C GLU A 87 -0.20 -0.37 -16.24
N LEU A 88 -0.21 -1.41 -15.41
CA LEU A 88 1.01 -1.93 -14.77
C LEU A 88 1.94 -2.62 -15.78
N ALA A 89 1.43 -3.18 -16.88
CA ALA A 89 2.24 -3.89 -17.88
C ALA A 89 3.39 -3.05 -18.44
N LYS A 90 3.21 -1.72 -18.56
CA LYS A 90 4.26 -0.78 -19.02
C LYS A 90 5.47 -0.73 -18.09
N TYR A 91 5.27 -0.99 -16.80
CA TYR A 91 6.30 -0.92 -15.77
C TYR A 91 6.86 -2.29 -15.38
N ARG A 92 6.31 -3.38 -15.94
CA ARG A 92 6.76 -4.75 -15.68
C ARG A 92 8.06 -5.05 -16.43
N LEU A 93 8.89 -5.88 -15.81
CA LEU A 93 10.05 -6.47 -16.47
C LEU A 93 9.59 -7.49 -17.53
N PRO A 94 10.42 -7.74 -18.57
CA PRO A 94 10.13 -8.78 -19.53
C PRO A 94 10.04 -10.14 -18.83
N ALA A 95 9.08 -10.96 -19.24
CA ALA A 95 8.92 -12.30 -18.71
C ALA A 95 10.16 -13.16 -19.02
N PRO A 96 10.60 -14.03 -18.10
CA PRO A 96 11.66 -14.98 -18.40
C PRO A 96 11.20 -15.95 -19.49
N SER A 97 12.07 -16.24 -20.45
CA SER A 97 11.81 -17.23 -21.49
C SER A 97 12.62 -18.50 -21.24
N ASN A 98 12.00 -19.66 -21.49
CA ASN A 98 12.73 -20.90 -21.61
C ASN A 98 13.54 -20.90 -22.92
N LYS A 99 14.68 -21.62 -22.95
CA LYS A 99 15.48 -21.79 -24.17
C LYS A 99 14.79 -22.68 -25.20
N LYS A 100 13.90 -23.56 -24.76
CA LYS A 100 13.12 -24.47 -25.62
C LYS A 100 11.62 -24.21 -25.42
N PRO A 101 10.84 -24.02 -26.50
CA PRO A 101 9.38 -23.88 -26.41
C PRO A 101 8.72 -25.12 -25.79
N TYR A 102 7.56 -24.93 -25.18
CA TYR A 102 6.75 -26.06 -24.71
C TYR A 102 6.24 -26.86 -25.92
N PRO A 103 6.38 -28.20 -25.94
CA PRO A 103 5.86 -29.03 -27.02
C PRO A 103 4.34 -28.89 -27.09
N LYS A 104 3.80 -28.86 -28.32
CA LYS A 104 2.36 -28.81 -28.56
C LYS A 104 1.69 -30.12 -28.15
#